data_AF-A0AAU3I5B9-F1
#
_entry.id   AF-A0AAU3I5B9-F1
#
_cell.length_a   1.000
_cell.length_b   1.000
_cell.length_c   1.000
_cell.angle_alpha   90.00
_cell.angle_beta   90.00
_cell.angle_gamma   90.00
#
_symmetry.space_group_name_H-M   'P 1'
#
loop_
_entity.id
_entity.type
_entity.pdbx_description
1 polymer ?
#
loop_
_entity_poly.entity_id
_entity_poly.type
_entity_poly.pdbx_seq_one_letter_code
_entity_poly.pdbx_strand_id
1 'polypeptide(L)'
;MPEGVSEFRWWWIKATKPKEEKIFLHYPNSARTDCKVIRVCDRDGLDHAILIWNVCHDCRFGMIAKISIIDEWQRQGLGRRLLLWALRESPGCDWVTSGQSSEAQLFFPAVARETGAAFTDRGKSCGHLDVGNRPYPRPRVLTDI
;
A
#
# COMPACT_ATOMS: atom_id res chain seq x y z
N MET A 1 -10.33 -15.42 -5.48
CA MET A 1 -10.72 -14.12 -6.07
C MET A 1 -10.22 -13.02 -5.15
N PRO A 2 -9.59 -11.96 -5.69
CA PRO A 2 -9.15 -10.85 -4.87
C PRO A 2 -10.34 -10.21 -4.14
N GLU A 3 -10.09 -9.74 -2.92
CA GLU A 3 -11.12 -9.14 -2.08
C GLU A 3 -11.81 -7.97 -2.81
N GLY A 4 -13.15 -7.93 -2.78
CA GLY A 4 -13.93 -6.87 -3.46
C GLY A 4 -13.91 -6.92 -5.00
N VAL A 5 -13.41 -8.00 -5.62
CA VAL A 5 -13.42 -8.22 -7.08
C VAL A 5 -14.31 -9.41 -7.45
N SER A 6 -15.36 -9.16 -8.23
CA SER A 6 -16.20 -10.20 -8.84
C SER A 6 -15.43 -11.02 -9.89
N GLU A 7 -15.79 -12.29 -10.09
CA GLU A 7 -15.16 -13.17 -11.08
C GLU A 7 -15.13 -12.59 -12.50
N PHE A 8 -16.26 -12.06 -12.98
CA PHE A 8 -16.35 -11.44 -14.32
C PHE A 8 -15.35 -10.30 -14.48
N ARG A 9 -15.26 -9.42 -13.48
CA ARG A 9 -14.29 -8.32 -13.48
C ARG A 9 -12.85 -8.83 -13.44
N TRP A 10 -12.58 -9.87 -12.65
CA TRP A 10 -11.25 -10.47 -12.59
C TRP A 10 -10.85 -11.06 -13.94
N TRP A 11 -11.77 -11.75 -14.60
CA TRP A 11 -11.59 -12.23 -15.96
C TRP A 11 -11.23 -11.11 -16.94
N TRP A 12 -11.95 -9.98 -16.92
CA TRP A 12 -11.61 -8.81 -17.75
C TRP A 12 -10.23 -8.23 -17.45
N ILE A 13 -9.86 -8.12 -16.17
CA ILE A 13 -8.52 -7.64 -15.77
C ILE A 13 -7.44 -8.54 -16.38
N LYS A 14 -7.60 -9.87 -16.27
CA LYS A 14 -6.67 -10.84 -16.86
C LYS A 14 -6.61 -10.77 -18.38
N ALA A 15 -7.74 -10.52 -19.03
CA ALA A 15 -7.82 -10.39 -20.49
C ALA A 15 -7.11 -9.12 -20.99
N THR A 16 -7.26 -8.00 -20.28
CA THR A 16 -6.58 -6.73 -20.63
C THR A 16 -5.09 -6.72 -20.32
N LYS A 17 -4.62 -7.63 -19.45
CA LYS A 17 -3.22 -7.73 -19.00
C LYS A 17 -2.71 -9.18 -19.13
N PRO A 18 -2.55 -9.71 -20.36
CA PRO A 18 -2.26 -11.13 -20.56
C PRO A 18 -0.84 -11.54 -20.15
N LYS A 19 0.12 -10.61 -20.15
CA LYS A 19 1.54 -10.86 -19.83
C LYS A 19 1.92 -10.47 -18.40
N GLU A 20 1.02 -9.82 -17.67
CA GLU A 20 1.29 -9.41 -16.29
C GLU A 20 1.09 -10.61 -15.36
N GLU A 21 2.16 -10.97 -14.65
CA GLU A 21 2.11 -11.96 -13.57
C GLU A 21 1.65 -11.36 -12.25
N LYS A 22 1.94 -10.06 -12.04
CA LYS A 22 1.63 -9.33 -10.80
C LYS A 22 0.57 -8.27 -11.07
N ILE A 23 -0.61 -8.45 -10.51
CA ILE A 23 -1.74 -7.53 -10.68
C ILE A 23 -1.89 -6.69 -9.43
N PHE A 24 -1.73 -5.37 -9.59
CA PHE A 24 -1.80 -4.40 -8.50
C PHE A 24 -3.23 -3.86 -8.37
N LEU A 25 -3.84 -4.05 -7.21
CA LEU A 25 -5.17 -3.60 -6.88
C LEU A 25 -5.10 -2.53 -5.79
N HIS A 26 -5.45 -1.30 -6.14
CA HIS A 26 -5.56 -0.19 -5.21
C HIS A 26 -7.00 -0.02 -4.72
N TYR A 27 -7.18 0.02 -3.42
CA TYR A 27 -8.44 0.20 -2.71
C TYR A 27 -8.47 1.61 -2.12
N PRO A 28 -8.96 2.61 -2.88
CA PRO A 28 -8.94 4.02 -2.44
C PRO A 28 -10.06 4.29 -1.44
N ASN A 29 -9.74 4.95 -0.34
CA ASN A 29 -10.73 5.67 0.46
C ASN A 29 -10.63 7.17 0.18
N SER A 30 -11.73 7.90 0.33
CA SER A 30 -11.80 9.35 0.12
C SER A 30 -12.50 10.07 1.28
N ALA A 31 -12.43 9.48 2.47
CA ALA A 31 -12.84 10.11 3.70
C ALA A 31 -11.80 11.17 4.14
N ARG A 32 -12.16 11.99 5.12
CA ARG A 32 -11.19 12.95 5.72
C ARG A 32 -9.97 12.26 6.32
N THR A 33 -10.17 11.03 6.80
CA THR A 33 -9.11 10.11 7.18
C THR A 33 -9.20 8.84 6.35
N ASP A 34 -8.17 8.63 5.54
CA ASP A 34 -8.15 7.62 4.50
C ASP A 34 -7.27 6.46 4.89
N CYS A 35 -7.89 5.31 5.16
CA CYS A 35 -7.20 4.02 5.10
C CYS A 35 -7.21 3.54 3.65
N LYS A 36 -6.03 3.38 3.07
CA LYS A 36 -5.84 2.94 1.69
C LYS A 36 -5.00 1.69 1.64
N VAL A 37 -5.28 0.84 0.66
CA VAL A 37 -4.61 -0.45 0.52
C VAL A 37 -4.19 -0.68 -0.92
N ILE A 38 -2.99 -1.21 -1.10
CA ILE A 38 -2.61 -1.91 -2.33
C ILE A 38 -2.41 -3.37 -2.00
N ARG A 39 -3.09 -4.25 -2.73
CA ARG A 39 -2.80 -5.68 -2.79
C ARG A 39 -2.12 -5.99 -4.11
N VAL A 40 -1.17 -6.92 -4.10
CA VAL A 40 -0.55 -7.45 -5.31
C VAL A 40 -0.87 -8.93 -5.39
N CYS A 41 -1.63 -9.29 -6.41
CA CYS A 41 -2.08 -10.65 -6.62
C CYS A 41 -1.35 -11.30 -7.79
N ASP A 42 -1.28 -12.62 -7.78
CA ASP A 42 -0.98 -13.38 -9.00
C ASP A 42 -2.19 -13.45 -9.95
N ARG A 43 -2.09 -14.23 -11.02
CA ARG A 43 -3.18 -14.42 -12.00
C ARG A 43 -4.34 -15.26 -11.45
N ASP A 44 -4.12 -16.08 -10.43
CA ASP A 44 -5.17 -16.85 -9.78
C ASP A 44 -5.94 -16.00 -8.75
N GLY A 45 -5.40 -14.81 -8.46
CA GLY A 45 -5.98 -13.84 -7.56
C GLY A 45 -5.62 -14.12 -6.10
N LEU A 46 -4.50 -14.81 -5.87
CA LEU A 46 -3.92 -15.01 -4.56
C LEU A 46 -3.05 -13.80 -4.21
N ASP A 47 -3.22 -13.27 -3.00
CA ASP A 47 -2.49 -12.09 -2.51
C ASP A 47 -1.09 -12.48 -2.02
N HIS A 48 -0.07 -11.86 -2.60
CA HIS A 48 1.34 -12.12 -2.30
C HIS A 48 2.07 -10.90 -1.71
N ALA A 49 1.49 -9.71 -1.85
CA ALA A 49 1.95 -8.53 -1.16
C ALA A 49 0.80 -7.59 -0.79
N ILE A 50 0.99 -6.85 0.30
CA ILE A 50 0.06 -5.83 0.76
C ILE A 50 0.81 -4.60 1.30
N LEU A 51 0.32 -3.42 0.98
CA LEU A 51 0.63 -2.16 1.63
C LEU A 51 -0.67 -1.54 2.16
N ILE A 52 -0.69 -1.19 3.44
CA ILE A 52 -1.77 -0.46 4.10
C ILE A 52 -1.17 0.81 4.67
N TRP A 53 -1.77 1.96 4.35
CA TRP A 53 -1.39 3.23 4.94
C TRP A 53 -2.61 4.08 5.25
N ASN A 54 -2.43 4.98 6.20
CA ASN A 54 -3.43 5.92 6.63
C ASN A 54 -2.97 7.35 6.36
N VAL A 55 -3.88 8.22 5.95
CA VAL A 55 -3.62 9.65 5.78
C VAL A 55 -4.67 10.45 6.50
N CYS A 56 -4.23 11.44 7.27
CA CYS A 56 -5.08 12.52 7.75
C CYS A 56 -4.78 13.76 6.91
N HIS A 57 -5.73 14.16 6.05
CA HIS A 57 -5.54 15.31 5.17
C HIS A 57 -5.47 16.63 5.95
N ASP A 58 -6.23 16.73 7.05
CA ASP A 58 -6.27 17.93 7.90
C ASP A 58 -4.92 18.17 8.62
N CYS A 59 -4.26 17.10 9.07
CA CYS A 59 -2.97 17.19 9.76
C CYS A 59 -1.76 17.01 8.84
N ARG A 60 -1.97 16.65 7.56
CA ARG A 60 -0.93 16.17 6.64
C ARG A 60 -0.05 15.08 7.29
N PHE A 61 -0.70 14.13 7.94
CA PHE A 61 -0.03 13.05 8.66
C PHE A 61 -0.23 11.73 7.90
N GLY A 62 0.86 11.05 7.57
CA GLY A 62 0.86 9.76 6.88
C GLY A 62 1.42 8.65 7.77
N MET A 63 0.74 7.51 7.81
CA MET A 63 1.19 6.34 8.58
C MET A 63 1.24 5.12 7.68
N ILE A 64 2.42 4.54 7.49
CA ILE A 64 2.56 3.21 6.91
C ILE A 64 2.20 2.19 8.00
N ALA A 65 0.99 1.63 7.91
CA ALA A 65 0.44 0.75 8.93
C ALA A 65 0.92 -0.69 8.77
N LYS A 66 1.06 -1.15 7.53
CA LYS A 66 1.57 -2.49 7.22
C LYS A 66 2.18 -2.52 5.83
N ILE A 67 3.35 -3.14 5.72
CA ILE A 67 3.90 -3.61 4.44
C ILE A 67 4.33 -5.06 4.63
N SER A 68 3.89 -5.96 3.76
CA SER A 68 4.21 -7.38 3.86
C SER A 68 4.23 -8.01 2.46
N ILE A 69 5.23 -8.84 2.20
CA ILE A 69 5.50 -9.48 0.92
C ILE A 69 5.99 -10.90 1.24
N ILE A 70 5.44 -11.91 0.59
CA ILE A 70 5.94 -13.29 0.74
C ILE A 70 7.39 -13.41 0.26
N ASP A 71 8.15 -14.35 0.81
CA ASP A 71 9.59 -14.44 0.60
C ASP A 71 9.96 -14.60 -0.88
N GLU A 72 9.16 -15.34 -1.65
CA GLU A 72 9.36 -15.60 -3.08
C GLU A 72 9.28 -14.31 -3.92
N TRP A 73 8.56 -13.30 -3.44
CA TRP A 73 8.32 -12.03 -4.13
C TRP A 73 9.14 -10.87 -3.55
N GLN A 74 9.86 -11.10 -2.45
CA GLN A 74 10.81 -10.15 -1.90
C GLN A 74 12.02 -9.95 -2.84
N ARG A 75 12.81 -8.89 -2.58
CA ARG A 75 14.02 -8.53 -3.33
C ARG A 75 13.83 -8.23 -4.83
N GLN A 76 12.59 -8.14 -5.31
CA GLN A 76 12.24 -7.73 -6.68
C GLN A 76 11.88 -6.23 -6.79
N GLY A 77 12.20 -5.43 -5.77
CA GLY A 77 11.86 -3.99 -5.72
C GLY A 77 10.39 -3.69 -5.42
N LEU A 78 9.57 -4.72 -5.12
CA LEU A 78 8.12 -4.57 -4.93
C LEU A 78 7.78 -3.65 -3.75
N GLY A 79 8.44 -3.82 -2.60
CA GLY A 79 8.21 -2.96 -1.43
C GLY A 79 8.49 -1.48 -1.71
N ARG A 80 9.57 -1.21 -2.45
CA ARG A 80 9.92 0.15 -2.91
C ARG A 80 8.83 0.72 -3.80
N ARG A 81 8.38 -0.02 -4.82
CA ARG A 81 7.31 0.41 -5.74
C ARG A 81 6.01 0.76 -5.00
N LEU A 82 5.59 -0.11 -4.08
CA LEU A 82 4.42 0.11 -3.24
C LEU A 82 4.55 1.39 -2.41
N LEU A 83 5.69 1.57 -1.73
CA LEU A 83 5.90 2.73 -0.87
C LEU A 83 5.97 4.04 -1.68
N LEU A 84 6.67 4.06 -2.81
CA LEU A 84 6.72 5.22 -3.71
C LEU A 84 5.34 5.61 -4.22
N TRP A 85 4.47 4.63 -4.48
CA TRP A 85 3.10 4.91 -4.88
C TRP A 85 2.32 5.62 -3.78
N ALA A 86 2.40 5.14 -2.54
CA ALA A 86 1.74 5.78 -1.40
C ALA A 86 2.24 7.22 -1.15
N LEU A 87 3.57 7.44 -1.27
CA LEU A 87 4.16 8.77 -1.15
C LEU A 87 3.66 9.72 -2.25
N ARG A 88 3.58 9.25 -3.50
CA ARG A 88 3.09 10.04 -4.64
C ARG A 88 1.62 10.40 -4.48
N GLU A 89 0.81 9.47 -3.98
CA GLU A 89 -0.63 9.67 -3.85
C GLU A 89 -0.99 10.56 -2.65
N SER A 90 -0.07 10.74 -1.69
CA SER A 90 -0.28 11.52 -0.47
C SER A 90 0.88 12.51 -0.24
N PRO A 91 1.09 13.46 -1.18
CA PRO A 91 2.25 14.35 -1.14
C PRO A 91 2.18 15.32 0.04
N GLY A 92 3.34 15.68 0.59
CA GLY A 92 3.46 16.65 1.68
C GLY A 92 3.01 16.15 3.05
N CYS A 93 2.76 14.84 3.20
CA CYS A 93 2.53 14.24 4.51
C CYS A 93 3.84 14.02 5.27
N ASP A 94 3.80 14.22 6.58
CA ASP A 94 4.82 13.75 7.51
C ASP A 94 4.58 12.26 7.77
N TRP A 95 5.56 11.41 7.42
CA TRP A 95 5.40 9.96 7.42
C TRP A 95 5.92 9.31 8.70
N VAL A 96 5.14 8.37 9.24
CA VAL A 96 5.58 7.47 10.29
C VAL A 96 5.33 6.03 9.88
N THR A 97 5.99 5.11 10.56
CA THR A 97 5.69 3.68 10.45
C THR A 97 5.05 3.19 11.74
N SER A 98 4.17 2.18 11.63
CA SER A 98 3.87 1.32 12.77
C SER A 98 5.13 0.54 13.18
N GLY A 99 5.02 -0.31 14.22
CA GLY A 99 6.15 -1.11 14.68
C GLY A 99 6.88 -1.84 13.54
N GLN A 100 8.20 -1.64 13.48
CA GLN A 100 9.03 -2.18 12.42
C GLN A 100 9.52 -3.60 12.76
N SER A 101 9.46 -4.53 11.79
CA SER A 101 10.24 -5.77 11.84
C SER A 101 11.74 -5.49 11.63
N SER A 102 12.60 -6.49 11.84
CA SER A 102 14.04 -6.39 11.54
C SER A 102 14.32 -5.96 10.10
N GLU A 103 13.57 -6.51 9.15
CA GLU A 103 13.71 -6.20 7.73
C GLU A 103 13.26 -4.76 7.44
N ALA A 104 12.19 -4.31 8.11
CA ALA A 104 11.67 -2.96 7.98
C ALA A 104 12.68 -1.90 8.48
N GLN A 105 13.46 -2.21 9.52
CA GLN A 105 14.51 -1.32 10.05
C GLN A 105 15.63 -1.03 9.04
N LEU A 106 15.87 -1.92 8.07
CA LEU A 106 16.80 -1.67 6.98
C LEU A 106 16.12 -1.04 5.77
N PHE A 107 14.87 -1.43 5.52
CA PHE A 107 14.09 -1.00 4.35
C PHE A 107 13.71 0.48 4.39
N PHE A 108 13.10 0.97 5.47
CA PHE A 108 12.61 2.35 5.52
C PHE A 108 13.73 3.39 5.45
N PRO A 109 14.88 3.23 6.14
CA PRO A 109 16.01 4.14 5.95
C PRO A 109 16.58 4.15 4.54
N ALA A 110 16.54 3.02 3.82
CA ALA A 110 16.96 2.98 2.42
C ALA A 110 16.03 3.82 1.53
N VAL A 111 14.71 3.69 1.69
CA VAL A 111 13.73 4.48 0.93
C VAL A 111 13.75 5.95 1.36
N ALA A 112 13.98 6.26 2.62
CA ALA A 112 14.12 7.62 3.13
C ALA A 112 15.27 8.38 2.42
N ARG A 113 16.44 7.74 2.28
CA ARG A 113 17.59 8.32 1.56
C ARG A 113 17.29 8.63 0.10
N GLU A 114 16.45 7.82 -0.54
CA GLU A 114 16.08 7.99 -1.94
C GLU A 114 15.03 9.09 -2.14
N THR A 115 14.05 9.16 -1.24
CA THR A 115 12.84 9.99 -1.42
C THR A 115 12.88 11.30 -0.64
N GLY A 116 13.79 11.42 0.33
CA GLY A 116 13.79 12.50 1.30
C GLY A 116 12.67 12.40 2.35
N ALA A 117 11.79 11.39 2.27
CA ALA A 117 10.76 11.17 3.28
C ALA A 117 11.40 10.70 4.59
N ALA A 118 11.06 11.35 5.70
CA ALA A 118 11.49 10.91 7.02
C ALA A 118 10.48 9.91 7.57
N PHE A 119 10.81 8.62 7.59
CA PHE A 119 10.01 7.60 8.26
C PHE A 119 10.44 7.49 9.72
N THR A 120 9.87 8.30 10.61
CA THR A 120 10.22 8.23 12.03
C THR A 120 9.54 7.02 12.69
N ASP A 121 10.30 6.19 13.40
CA ASP A 121 9.76 5.11 14.20
C ASP A 121 9.09 5.67 15.46
N ARG A 122 7.88 5.17 15.75
CA ARG A 122 7.03 5.34 16.95
C ARG A 122 7.07 6.69 17.71
N GLY A 123 5.90 7.33 17.79
CA GLY A 123 5.60 8.31 18.86
C GLY A 123 4.57 9.36 18.47
N LYS A 124 4.48 9.71 17.19
CA LYS A 124 3.44 10.60 16.69
C LYS A 124 2.23 9.78 16.28
N SER A 125 1.10 10.02 16.93
CA SER A 125 -0.22 9.58 16.49
C SER A 125 -1.04 10.81 16.15
N CYS A 126 -1.92 10.67 15.15
CA CYS A 126 -2.92 11.68 14.84
C CYS A 126 -4.25 11.24 15.43
N GLY A 127 -4.85 12.04 16.31
CA GLY A 127 -6.13 11.72 16.96
C GLY A 127 -7.32 11.60 15.99
N HIS A 128 -7.18 12.08 14.75
CA HIS A 128 -8.19 11.93 13.71
C HIS A 128 -8.12 10.58 12.98
N LEU A 129 -6.96 9.90 13.02
CA LEU A 129 -6.81 8.61 12.37
C LEU A 129 -7.58 7.55 13.15
N ASP A 130 -8.71 7.14 12.58
CA ASP A 130 -9.45 5.96 13.01
C ASP A 130 -8.93 4.75 12.23
N VAL A 131 -8.13 3.91 12.90
CA VAL A 131 -7.54 2.68 12.34
C VAL A 131 -8.54 1.51 12.39
N GLY A 132 -9.83 1.79 12.58
CA GLY A 132 -10.89 0.78 12.61
C GLY A 132 -10.97 -0.06 11.32
N ASN A 133 -11.51 -1.28 11.47
CA ASN A 133 -11.66 -2.25 10.38
C ASN A 133 -12.80 -1.83 9.44
N ARG A 134 -12.49 -1.00 8.44
CA ARG A 134 -13.46 -0.58 7.42
C ARG A 134 -13.43 -1.57 6.24
N PRO A 135 -14.58 -1.97 5.69
CA PRO A 135 -14.60 -2.80 4.49
C PRO A 135 -13.88 -2.07 3.36
N TYR A 136 -13.03 -2.79 2.61
CA TYR A 136 -12.33 -2.15 1.51
C TYR A 136 -13.30 -1.75 0.40
N PRO A 137 -13.21 -0.51 -0.11
CA PRO A 137 -14.02 -0.06 -1.22
C PRO A 137 -13.64 -0.80 -2.50
N ARG A 138 -14.44 -0.65 -3.55
CA ARG A 138 -14.20 -1.32 -4.82
C ARG A 138 -12.79 -0.97 -5.36
N PRO A 139 -11.91 -1.95 -5.63
CA PRO A 139 -10.55 -1.66 -6.06
C PRO A 139 -10.47 -1.14 -7.49
N ARG A 140 -9.35 -0.49 -7.80
CA ARG A 140 -8.90 -0.05 -9.12
C ARG A 140 -7.61 -0.80 -9.46
N VAL A 141 -7.46 -1.21 -10.72
CA VAL A 141 -6.18 -1.79 -11.18
C VAL A 141 -5.19 -0.66 -11.41
N LEU A 142 -3.98 -0.79 -10.87
CA LEU A 142 -2.89 0.13 -11.15
C LEU A 142 -2.13 -0.34 -12.39
N THR A 143 -1.89 0.58 -13.31
CA THR A 143 -1.09 0.37 -14.53
C THR A 143 0.34 0.89 -14.38
N ASP A 144 0.53 1.94 -13.59
CA ASP A 144 1.78 2.72 -13.53
C ASP A 144 2.34 2.76 -12.08
N ILE A 145 2.72 1.59 -11.58
CA ILE A 145 3.38 1.40 -10.28
C ILE A 145 4.77 0.79 -10.46
#